data_AF-A0A660T4Q0-F1
#
_entry.id   AF-A0A660T4Q0-F1
#
_cell.length_a   1.000
_cell.length_b   1.000
_cell.length_c   1.000
_cell.angle_alpha   90.00
_cell.angle_beta   90.00
_cell.angle_gamma   90.00
#
_symmetry.space_group_name_H-M   'P 1'
#
loop_
_entity.id
_entity.type
_entity.pdbx_description
1 polymer ?
#
loop_
_entity_poly.entity_id
_entity_poly.type
_entity_poly.pdbx_seq_one_letter_code
_entity_poly.pdbx_strand_id
1 'polypeptide(L)' 'SFSLEQIVDSDPDILVCSKFWDTKSSIENTNGYNNLRAVKSGNLFTIDNNMLDRQGPRLAEGLKALAEILHPDAF' A
#
# COMPACT_ATOMS: atom_id res chain seq x y z
N SER A 1 13.46 5.92 9.52
CA SER A 1 12.56 6.26 8.39
C SER A 1 13.10 5.57 7.14
N PHE A 2 12.23 5.30 6.16
CA PHE A 2 12.62 4.77 4.86
C PHE A 2 12.71 5.95 3.88
N SER A 3 13.79 6.09 3.12
CA SER A 3 13.95 7.21 2.16
C SER A 3 13.26 6.91 0.83
N LEU A 4 12.98 7.94 0.03
CA LEU A 4 12.45 7.76 -1.33
C LEU A 4 13.45 7.01 -2.22
N GLU A 5 14.76 7.29 -2.13
CA GLU A 5 15.77 6.56 -2.90
C GLU A 5 15.74 5.07 -2.56
N GLN A 6 15.61 4.70 -1.29
CA GLN A 6 15.53 3.29 -0.89
C GLN A 6 14.29 2.59 -1.48
N ILE A 7 13.16 3.28 -1.56
CA ILE A 7 11.93 2.73 -2.17
C ILE A 7 12.13 2.55 -3.67
N VAL A 8 12.69 3.54 -4.35
CA VAL A 8 12.97 3.49 -5.79
C VAL A 8 13.98 2.38 -6.12
N ASP A 9 15.04 2.23 -5.33
CA ASP A 9 16.03 1.17 -5.50
C ASP A 9 15.44 -0.23 -5.24
N SER A 10 14.53 -0.35 -4.26
CA SER A 10 13.85 -1.63 -3.98
C SER A 10 12.76 -1.98 -4.99
N ASP A 11 12.20 -0.97 -5.66
CA ASP A 11 11.13 -1.03 -6.66
C ASP A 11 10.07 -2.12 -6.37
N PRO A 12 9.21 -1.93 -5.35
CA PRO A 12 8.30 -2.97 -4.89
C PRO A 12 7.26 -3.37 -5.95
N ASP A 13 6.88 -4.65 -5.97
CA ASP A 13 5.84 -5.17 -6.89
C ASP A 13 4.41 -4.78 -6.46
N ILE A 14 4.22 -4.50 -5.16
CA ILE A 14 2.95 -4.07 -4.56
C ILE A 14 3.20 -2.91 -3.60
N LEU A 15 2.35 -1.89 -3.67
CA LEU A 15 2.27 -0.81 -2.68
C LEU A 15 0.89 -0.83 -2.00
N VAL A 16 0.88 -0.66 -0.68
CA VAL A 16 -0.34 -0.51 0.10
C VAL A 16 -0.27 0.80 0.88
N CYS A 17 -1.26 1.66 0.72
CA CYS A 17 -1.32 2.95 1.39
C CYS A 17 -2.66 3.17 2.11
N SER A 18 -2.75 4.23 2.92
CA SER A 18 -4.00 4.61 3.56
C SER A 18 -5.08 4.94 2.52
N LYS A 19 -6.33 4.54 2.79
CA LYS A 19 -7.50 4.98 2.04
C LYS A 19 -7.93 6.42 2.35
N PHE A 20 -7.33 7.06 3.36
CA PHE A 20 -7.66 8.42 3.77
C PHE A 20 -6.69 9.44 3.18
N TRP A 21 -7.05 10.73 3.29
CA TRP A 21 -6.23 11.90 2.91
C TRP A 21 -5.70 11.89 1.48
N ASP A 22 -6.42 11.30 0.54
CA ASP A 22 -6.00 11.20 -0.87
C ASP A 22 -4.58 10.63 -1.06
N THR A 23 -4.16 9.75 -0.15
CA THR A 23 -2.78 9.22 -0.10
C THR A 23 -2.41 8.53 -1.41
N LYS A 24 -3.33 7.72 -1.98
CA LYS A 24 -3.10 7.04 -3.26
C LYS A 24 -2.83 8.03 -4.40
N SER A 25 -3.71 9.03 -4.55
CA SER A 25 -3.54 10.08 -5.56
C SER A 25 -2.23 10.85 -5.34
N SER A 26 -1.87 11.14 -4.09
CA SER A 26 -0.61 11.81 -3.77
C SER A 26 0.60 10.99 -4.21
N ILE A 27 0.61 9.68 -3.98
CA ILE A 27 1.67 8.76 -4.43
C ILE A 27 1.74 8.73 -5.96
N GLU A 28 0.59 8.60 -6.64
CA GLU A 28 0.51 8.56 -8.11
C GLU A 28 1.04 9.83 -8.78
N ASN A 29 0.93 10.99 -8.11
CA ASN A 29 1.34 12.29 -8.64
C ASN A 29 2.72 12.77 -8.15
N THR A 30 3.35 12.07 -7.20
CA THR A 30 4.65 12.47 -6.65
C THR A 30 5.80 11.91 -7.49
N ASN A 31 6.71 12.79 -7.91
CA ASN A 31 7.90 12.38 -8.67
C ASN A 31 8.74 11.37 -7.89
N GLY A 32 9.17 10.31 -8.55
CA GLY A 32 9.83 9.16 -7.93
C GLY A 32 8.85 8.02 -7.68
N TYR A 33 7.83 8.26 -6.83
CA TYR A 33 6.79 7.24 -6.57
C TYR A 33 5.99 6.88 -7.83
N ASN A 34 5.63 7.87 -8.64
CA ASN A 34 4.90 7.66 -9.89
C ASN A 34 5.65 6.78 -10.92
N ASN A 35 6.97 6.62 -10.74
CA ASN A 35 7.81 5.83 -11.63
C ASN A 35 7.92 4.36 -11.24
N LEU A 36 7.53 3.99 -10.02
CA LEU A 36 7.59 2.64 -9.49
C LEU A 36 6.75 1.67 -10.32
N ARG A 37 7.21 0.42 -10.44
CA ARG A 37 6.48 -0.63 -11.18
C ARG A 37 5.07 -0.81 -10.62
N ALA A 38 4.92 -0.91 -9.30
CA ALA A 38 3.62 -1.06 -8.65
C ALA A 38 2.62 0.05 -9.00
N VAL A 39 3.06 1.30 -9.17
CA VAL A 39 2.16 2.39 -9.54
C VAL A 39 1.71 2.25 -11.00
N LYS A 40 2.66 1.98 -11.90
CA LYS A 40 2.39 1.84 -13.34
C LYS A 40 1.55 0.61 -13.69
N SER A 41 1.69 -0.48 -12.94
CA SER A 41 0.93 -1.72 -13.15
C SER A 41 -0.43 -1.73 -12.46
N GLY A 42 -0.79 -0.69 -11.71
CA GLY A 42 -2.02 -0.64 -10.94
C GLY A 42 -1.98 -1.44 -9.62
N ASN A 43 -0.81 -1.90 -9.20
CA ASN A 43 -0.60 -2.60 -7.91
C ASN A 43 -0.39 -1.64 -6.72
N LEU A 44 -1.00 -0.45 -6.78
CA LEU A 44 -1.11 0.49 -5.67
C LEU A 44 -2.51 0.37 -5.06
N PHE A 45 -2.60 -0.27 -3.91
CA PHE A 45 -3.85 -0.56 -3.20
C PHE A 45 -4.04 0.36 -2.01
N THR A 46 -5.30 0.55 -1.62
CA THR A 46 -5.66 1.29 -0.41
C THR A 46 -6.21 0.37 0.66
N ILE A 47 -5.97 0.71 1.93
CA ILE A 47 -6.53 0.01 3.08
C ILE A 47 -7.03 1.00 4.14
N ASP A 48 -8.06 0.62 4.89
CA ASP A 48 -8.42 1.32 6.13
C ASP A 48 -7.34 1.06 7.18
N ASN A 49 -6.33 1.94 7.26
CA ASN A 49 -5.23 1.78 8.19
C ASN A 49 -5.67 1.84 9.65
N ASN A 50 -6.88 2.31 9.99
CA ASN A 50 -7.39 2.18 11.36
C ASN A 50 -7.52 0.71 11.80
N MET A 51 -7.67 -0.23 10.86
CA MET A 51 -7.71 -1.66 11.18
C MET A 51 -6.33 -2.23 11.55
N LEU A 52 -5.25 -1.52 11.22
CA LEU A 52 -3.87 -1.93 11.45
C LEU A 52 -3.21 -1.10 12.57
N ASP A 53 -3.36 0.21 12.51
CA ASP A 53 -2.71 1.16 13.42
C ASP A 53 -3.35 1.14 14.81
N ARG A 54 -4.68 0.95 14.87
CA ARG A 54 -5.42 0.91 16.13
C ARG A 54 -5.60 -0.54 16.56
N GLN A 55 -4.67 -1.00 17.41
CA GLN A 55 -4.69 -2.34 17.95
C GLN A 55 -6.04 -2.64 18.63
N GLY A 56 -6.69 -3.72 18.22
CA GLY A 56 -8.02 -4.08 18.71
C GLY A 56 -8.65 -5.24 17.93
N PRO A 57 -9.94 -5.55 18.16
CA PRO A 57 -10.62 -6.71 17.57
C PRO A 57 -10.58 -6.76 16.03
N ARG A 58 -10.51 -5.59 15.38
CA ARG A 58 -10.48 -5.45 13.92
C ARG A 58 -9.13 -5.79 13.29
N LEU A 59 -8.09 -6.10 14.09
CA LEU A 59 -6.79 -6.53 13.54
C LEU A 59 -6.93 -7.78 12.67
N ALA A 60 -7.84 -8.69 13.01
CA ALA A 60 -8.12 -9.86 12.18
C ALA A 60 -8.71 -9.48 10.81
N GLU A 61 -9.59 -8.47 10.76
CA GLU A 61 -10.13 -7.92 9.51
C GLU A 61 -9.03 -7.23 8.69
N GLY A 62 -8.17 -6.45 9.35
CA GLY A 62 -7.03 -5.80 8.70
C GLY A 62 -6.03 -6.80 8.11
N LEU A 63 -5.72 -7.88 8.83
CA LEU A 63 -4.87 -8.96 8.34
C LEU A 63 -5.51 -9.66 7.13
N LYS A 64 -6.82 -9.96 7.20
CA LYS A 64 -7.55 -10.58 6.07
C LYS A 64 -7.51 -9.67 4.83
N ALA A 65 -7.76 -8.38 4.99
CA ALA A 65 -7.71 -7.42 3.88
C ALA A 65 -6.30 -7.33 3.27
N LEU A 66 -5.23 -7.36 4.07
CA LEU A 66 -3.87 -7.44 3.55
C LEU A 66 -3.60 -8.76 2.82
N ALA A 67 -4.09 -9.88 3.35
CA ALA A 67 -3.90 -11.19 2.73
C ALA A 67 -4.60 -11.27 1.36
N GLU A 68 -5.81 -10.72 1.22
CA GLU A 68 -6.54 -10.62 -0.05
C GLU A 68 -5.79 -9.77 -1.09
N ILE A 69 -5.10 -8.70 -0.66
CA ILE A 69 -4.27 -7.86 -1.53
C ILE A 69 -3.01 -8.60 -1.99
N LEU A 70 -2.31 -9.25 -1.05
CA LEU A 70 -0.99 -9.84 -1.30
C LEU A 70 -1.07 -11.23 -1.97
N HIS A 71 -2.16 -11.95 -1.76
CA HIS A 71 -2.37 -13.32 -2.25
C HIS A 71 -3.78 -13.49 -2.84
N PRO A 72 -4.12 -12.77 -3.92
CA PRO A 72 -5.47 -12.79 -4.49
C PRO A 72 -5.91 -14.18 -4.97
N ASP A 73 -4.98 -15.04 -5.38
CA ASP A 73 -5.30 -16.41 -5.82
C ASP A 73 -5.63 -17.38 -4.67
N ALA A 74 -5.34 -16.99 -3.42
CA ALA A 74 -5.57 -17.81 -2.23
C ALA A 74 -6.88 -17.46 -1.49
N PHE A 75 -7.60 -16.43 -1.93
CA PHE A 75 -8.81 -15.89 -1.29
C PHE A 75 -9.98 -15.71 -2.26
#